data_AF-A0A0J1BB89-F1
#
_entry.id   AF-A0A0J1BB89-F1
#
_cell.length_a   1.000
_cell.length_b   1.000
_cell.length_c   1.000
_cell.angle_alpha   90.00
_cell.angle_beta   90.00
_cell.angle_gamma   90.00
#
_symmetry.space_group_name_H-M   'P 1'
#
loop_
_entity.id
_entity.type
_entity.pdbx_description
1 polymer ?
#
loop_
_entity_poly.entity_id
_entity_poly.type
_entity_poly.pdbx_seq_one_letter_code
_entity_poly.pdbx_strand_id
1 'polypeptide(L)'
;MKPAIILSIPFLLALATTTLNASSIPSNMPETRAIDSDLARIERECQTLQNRLTQLRHQVKTARDGVNHAVDATKAIKATDERLIKLIDNLKPYTSVPKVRTIARTLRKNLQRVQEQIHALRKKTDRMEKEVLRPAKENLRELEQSILGGEAKLASYRKTISVWRRDLQTNAARANSIPGGAVAFDATSRLARPTVRSISNTLTETRQSVDRVGNHLTKWNDPVRAFMTMDQSLSKFEKKLAPAEKTAAKLQRTLGKKLSIKIPFSKKTVSFSIREILEKPGKVLGVVLKPLEKLADKVLQPVLKELKLEIKAPSGTANLSSELNQLPSIEASLRREANHLQQQVTMRLQQAFQNWNRVQPGLPRHLTSKTQPPKRPVVQERPAQNPPGSRPGLVRELPAMFLQF
;
A
#
# COMPACT_ATOMS: atom_id res chain seq x y z
N MET A 1 77.10 16.25 -28.64
CA MET A 1 77.55 16.93 -27.41
C MET A 1 76.32 17.49 -26.70
N LYS A 2 76.18 17.26 -25.38
CA LYS A 2 75.18 17.93 -24.50
C LYS A 2 75.52 19.43 -24.39
N PRO A 3 74.57 20.31 -23.99
CA PRO A 3 74.24 20.52 -22.56
C PRO A 3 72.73 20.52 -22.30
N ALA A 4 72.25 19.80 -21.29
CA ALA A 4 72.09 20.19 -19.88
C ALA A 4 70.68 20.76 -19.60
N ILE A 5 69.88 19.89 -18.99
CA ILE A 5 68.59 20.13 -18.35
C ILE A 5 68.83 20.96 -17.09
N ILE A 6 68.13 22.10 -16.95
CA ILE A 6 67.91 22.75 -15.66
C ILE A 6 66.39 22.91 -15.48
N LEU A 7 65.89 22.33 -14.40
CA LEU A 7 64.52 22.42 -13.92
C LEU A 7 64.13 23.87 -13.60
N SER A 8 62.95 24.29 -14.06
CA SER A 8 62.06 25.15 -13.30
C SER A 8 60.63 24.63 -13.45
N ILE A 9 60.13 24.05 -12.36
CA ILE A 9 58.83 23.41 -12.22
C ILE A 9 57.72 24.44 -12.50
N PRO A 10 56.71 24.11 -13.34
CA PRO A 10 55.72 25.06 -13.80
C PRO A 10 54.70 25.38 -12.70
N PHE A 11 54.42 26.68 -12.59
CA PHE A 11 53.37 27.30 -11.80
C PHE A 11 51.98 26.98 -12.40
N LEU A 12 51.57 25.72 -12.36
CA LEU A 12 50.21 25.27 -12.73
C LEU A 12 49.85 24.04 -11.89
N LEU A 13 49.30 24.26 -10.69
CA LEU A 13 48.47 23.27 -9.99
C LEU A 13 47.67 23.94 -8.85
N ALA A 14 46.36 23.68 -8.87
CA ALA A 14 45.37 23.89 -7.81
C ALA A 14 45.05 25.37 -7.44
N LEU A 15 44.00 26.02 -7.97
CA LEU A 15 42.59 25.62 -7.74
C LEU A 15 42.48 24.58 -6.64
N ALA A 16 42.83 25.00 -5.43
CA ALA A 16 42.54 24.27 -4.22
C ALA A 16 41.01 24.19 -4.09
N THR A 17 40.42 23.18 -4.73
CA THR A 17 39.41 22.36 -4.09
C THR A 17 40.03 21.86 -2.80
N THR A 18 40.06 22.70 -1.77
CA THR A 18 40.22 22.23 -0.42
C THR A 18 38.98 21.40 -0.16
N THR A 19 39.14 20.09 -0.31
CA THR A 19 38.52 19.14 0.61
C THR A 19 38.95 19.58 2.01
N LEU A 20 38.28 20.59 2.56
CA LEU A 20 38.39 21.00 3.94
C LEU A 20 37.97 19.78 4.75
N ASN A 21 38.97 19.00 5.19
CA ASN A 21 38.79 18.06 6.28
C ASN A 21 38.09 18.84 7.40
N ALA A 22 36.94 18.33 7.85
CA ALA A 22 36.16 18.89 8.94
C ALA A 22 37.08 19.29 10.11
N SER A 23 37.28 20.59 10.32
CA SER A 23 38.03 21.08 11.48
C SER A 23 37.24 20.80 12.74
N SER A 24 37.84 20.14 13.72
CA SER A 24 37.20 19.89 15.01
C SER A 24 36.80 21.21 15.69
N ILE A 25 35.58 21.29 16.23
CA ILE A 25 35.08 22.52 16.86
C ILE A 25 35.95 22.86 18.09
N PRO A 26 36.49 24.09 18.19
CA PRO A 26 37.42 24.51 19.25
C PRO A 26 36.94 24.30 20.69
N SER A 27 37.92 24.07 21.60
CA SER A 27 37.86 24.20 23.08
C SER A 27 36.66 24.86 23.70
N ASN A 28 36.63 26.12 23.34
CA ASN A 28 36.03 27.27 23.99
C ASN A 28 34.62 27.55 23.47
N MET A 29 34.05 26.67 22.65
CA MET A 29 32.69 26.80 22.08
C MET A 29 31.80 25.61 22.48
N PRO A 30 31.43 25.48 23.79
CA PRO A 30 30.67 24.34 24.28
C PRO A 30 29.28 24.21 23.65
N GLU A 31 28.56 25.31 23.41
CA GLU A 31 27.22 25.27 22.82
C GLU A 31 27.28 24.84 21.34
N THR A 32 28.28 25.33 20.61
CA THR A 32 28.52 24.98 19.21
C THR A 32 28.87 23.49 19.06
N ARG A 33 29.68 22.93 19.96
CA ARG A 33 29.96 21.47 20.02
C ARG A 33 28.71 20.66 20.31
N ALA A 34 27.88 21.13 21.24
CA ALA A 34 26.64 20.45 21.57
C ALA A 34 25.72 20.37 20.34
N ILE A 35 25.63 21.45 19.55
CA ILE A 35 24.89 21.44 18.28
C ILE A 35 25.48 20.46 17.28
N ASP A 36 26.80 20.40 17.08
CA ASP A 36 27.38 19.42 16.14
C ASP A 36 27.09 17.98 16.57
N SER A 37 27.19 17.69 17.86
CA SER A 37 26.82 16.37 18.41
C SER A 37 25.33 16.06 18.19
N ASP A 38 24.45 17.04 18.45
CA ASP A 38 23.00 16.87 18.25
C ASP A 38 22.68 16.68 16.75
N LEU A 39 23.30 17.45 15.84
CA LEU A 39 23.18 17.28 14.40
C LEU A 39 23.71 15.90 13.95
N ALA A 40 24.83 15.43 14.50
CA ALA A 40 25.35 14.08 14.23
C ALA A 40 24.38 12.98 14.67
N ARG A 41 23.68 13.20 15.79
CA ARG A 41 22.63 12.29 16.26
C ARG A 41 21.42 12.33 15.34
N ILE A 42 20.95 13.51 14.96
CA ILE A 42 19.82 13.70 14.03
C ILE A 42 20.13 13.04 12.68
N GLU A 43 21.34 13.19 12.15
CA GLU A 43 21.77 12.54 10.90
C GLU A 43 21.61 11.01 10.97
N ARG A 44 22.02 10.40 12.09
CA ARG A 44 21.87 8.96 12.35
C ARG A 44 20.41 8.55 12.56
N GLU A 45 19.61 9.36 13.24
CA GLU A 45 18.18 9.11 13.42
C GLU A 45 17.41 9.21 12.09
N CYS A 46 17.77 10.14 11.19
CA CYS A 46 17.22 10.20 9.84
C CYS A 46 17.49 8.90 9.08
N GLN A 47 18.72 8.37 9.14
CA GLN A 47 19.04 7.08 8.51
C GLN A 47 18.27 5.92 9.14
N THR A 48 18.17 5.88 10.47
CA THR A 48 17.44 4.83 11.20
C THR A 48 15.96 4.85 10.84
N LEU A 49 15.36 6.05 10.81
CA LEU A 49 13.96 6.24 10.44
C LEU A 49 13.73 5.89 8.97
N GLN A 50 14.64 6.24 8.05
CA GLN A 50 14.56 5.84 6.65
C GLN A 50 14.52 4.31 6.50
N ASN A 51 15.41 3.59 7.19
CA ASN A 51 15.43 2.12 7.18
C ASN A 51 14.10 1.54 7.70
N ARG A 52 13.55 2.11 8.79
CA ARG A 52 12.25 1.70 9.34
C ARG A 52 11.09 2.00 8.41
N LEU A 53 11.09 3.15 7.71
CA LEU A 53 10.09 3.45 6.69
C LEU A 53 10.17 2.45 5.53
N THR A 54 11.36 2.01 5.12
CA THR A 54 11.51 0.97 4.08
C THR A 54 10.95 -0.37 4.52
N GLN A 55 11.19 -0.77 5.78
CA GLN A 55 10.57 -1.95 6.36
C GLN A 55 9.04 -1.81 6.42
N LEU A 56 8.54 -0.67 6.90
CA LEU A 56 7.11 -0.39 6.97
C LEU A 56 6.46 -0.42 5.57
N ARG A 57 7.12 0.15 4.55
CA ARG A 57 6.65 0.10 3.16
C ARG A 57 6.47 -1.32 2.67
N HIS A 58 7.41 -2.21 2.99
CA HIS A 58 7.28 -3.63 2.66
C HIS A 58 6.12 -4.32 3.40
N GLN A 59 5.90 -3.97 4.68
CA GLN A 59 4.76 -4.46 5.46
C GLN A 59 3.42 -3.95 4.88
N VAL A 60 3.34 -2.66 4.52
CA VAL A 60 2.16 -2.06 3.87
C VAL A 60 1.85 -2.75 2.55
N LYS A 61 2.88 -3.00 1.72
CA LYS A 61 2.73 -3.74 0.47
C LYS A 61 2.19 -5.15 0.71
N THR A 62 2.76 -5.88 1.66
CA THR A 62 2.32 -7.24 2.04
C THR A 62 0.87 -7.23 2.53
N ALA A 63 0.50 -6.27 3.38
CA ALA A 63 -0.87 -6.11 3.86
C ALA A 63 -1.84 -5.82 2.69
N ARG A 64 -1.44 -4.94 1.76
CA ARG A 64 -2.24 -4.64 0.56
C ARG A 64 -2.45 -5.86 -0.31
N ASP A 65 -1.41 -6.67 -0.51
CA ASP A 65 -1.50 -7.92 -1.26
C ASP A 65 -2.42 -8.92 -0.55
N GLY A 66 -2.36 -9.00 0.78
CA GLY A 66 -3.31 -9.76 1.60
C GLY A 66 -4.76 -9.29 1.46
N VAL A 67 -4.99 -7.97 1.46
CA VAL A 67 -6.33 -7.38 1.22
C VAL A 67 -6.82 -7.67 -0.19
N ASN A 68 -5.96 -7.59 -1.22
CA ASN A 68 -6.31 -8.00 -2.58
C ASN A 68 -6.76 -9.45 -2.63
N HIS A 69 -6.02 -10.35 -1.98
CA HIS A 69 -6.39 -11.76 -1.89
C HIS A 69 -7.73 -11.96 -1.18
N ALA A 70 -8.01 -11.22 -0.09
CA ALA A 70 -9.30 -11.26 0.61
C ALA A 70 -10.47 -10.81 -0.28
N VAL A 71 -10.27 -9.79 -1.13
CA VAL A 71 -11.26 -9.36 -2.13
C VAL A 71 -11.50 -10.47 -3.15
N ASP A 72 -10.46 -11.13 -3.64
CA ASP A 72 -10.62 -12.23 -4.61
C ASP A 72 -11.28 -13.47 -3.99
N ALA A 73 -10.94 -13.81 -2.74
CA ALA A 73 -11.62 -14.86 -1.98
C ALA A 73 -13.11 -14.54 -1.79
N THR A 74 -13.49 -13.26 -1.61
CA THR A 74 -14.91 -12.85 -1.55
C THR A 74 -15.65 -13.17 -2.85
N LYS A 75 -15.02 -12.93 -4.01
CA LYS A 75 -15.58 -13.33 -5.31
C LYS A 75 -15.72 -14.85 -5.44
N ALA A 76 -14.75 -15.62 -4.95
CA ALA A 76 -14.81 -17.08 -4.94
C ALA A 76 -15.95 -17.62 -4.06
N ILE A 77 -16.16 -17.03 -2.87
CA ILE A 77 -17.30 -17.34 -1.98
C ILE A 77 -18.62 -17.08 -2.72
N LYS A 78 -18.75 -15.93 -3.36
CA LYS A 78 -19.95 -15.59 -4.14
C LYS A 78 -20.20 -16.55 -5.31
N ALA A 79 -19.16 -16.86 -6.09
CA ALA A 79 -19.26 -17.81 -7.19
C ALA A 79 -19.70 -19.21 -6.71
N THR A 80 -19.19 -19.65 -5.55
CA THR A 80 -19.58 -20.92 -4.95
C THR A 80 -21.04 -20.92 -4.50
N ASP A 81 -21.52 -19.84 -3.87
CA ASP A 81 -22.94 -19.67 -3.49
C ASP A 81 -23.86 -19.80 -4.72
N GLU A 82 -23.57 -19.05 -5.78
CA GLU A 82 -24.35 -19.07 -7.02
C GLU A 82 -24.35 -20.45 -7.70
N ARG A 83 -23.20 -21.13 -7.68
CA ARG A 83 -23.05 -22.49 -8.22
C ARG A 83 -23.89 -23.50 -7.44
N LEU A 84 -23.93 -23.39 -6.12
CA LEU A 84 -24.78 -24.23 -5.27
C LEU A 84 -26.26 -24.00 -5.52
N ILE A 85 -26.69 -22.74 -5.65
CA ILE A 85 -28.09 -22.39 -6.00
C ILE A 85 -28.49 -23.07 -7.31
N LYS A 86 -27.67 -22.92 -8.37
CA LYS A 86 -27.91 -23.56 -9.67
C LYS A 86 -28.01 -25.08 -9.57
N LEU A 87 -27.12 -25.73 -8.81
CA LEU A 87 -27.16 -27.18 -8.63
C LEU A 87 -28.41 -27.64 -7.87
N ILE A 88 -28.80 -26.91 -6.81
CA ILE A 88 -30.02 -27.18 -6.03
C ILE A 88 -31.26 -27.08 -6.92
N ASP A 89 -31.34 -26.04 -7.76
CA ASP A 89 -32.45 -25.83 -8.69
C ASP A 89 -32.49 -26.92 -9.77
N ASN A 90 -31.33 -27.31 -10.31
CA ASN A 90 -31.23 -28.40 -11.27
C ASN A 90 -31.68 -29.75 -10.69
N LEU A 91 -31.55 -29.96 -9.37
CA LEU A 91 -32.00 -31.19 -8.72
C LEU A 91 -33.50 -31.19 -8.38
N LYS A 92 -34.15 -30.02 -8.33
CA LYS A 92 -35.56 -29.86 -7.93
C LYS A 92 -36.53 -30.73 -8.74
N PRO A 93 -36.46 -30.80 -10.10
CA PRO A 93 -37.38 -31.61 -10.90
C PRO A 93 -37.29 -33.12 -10.63
N TYR A 94 -36.16 -33.61 -10.09
CA TYR A 94 -35.96 -35.03 -9.83
C TYR A 94 -36.49 -35.47 -8.47
N THR A 95 -36.90 -34.53 -7.62
CA THR A 95 -37.47 -34.82 -6.30
C THR A 95 -38.91 -35.36 -6.35
N SER A 96 -39.53 -35.41 -7.53
CA SER A 96 -40.85 -36.01 -7.79
C SER A 96 -40.77 -37.39 -8.47
N VAL A 97 -39.61 -37.80 -8.99
CA VAL A 97 -39.48 -39.05 -9.79
C VAL A 97 -39.31 -40.27 -8.87
N PRO A 98 -40.21 -41.27 -8.84
CA PRO A 98 -40.27 -42.32 -7.81
C PRO A 98 -38.95 -43.05 -7.48
N LYS A 99 -38.11 -43.38 -8.48
CA LYS A 99 -36.83 -44.09 -8.27
C LYS A 99 -35.61 -43.20 -7.98
N VAL A 100 -35.73 -41.90 -8.25
CA VAL A 100 -34.64 -40.92 -8.10
C VAL A 100 -34.89 -39.97 -6.92
N ARG A 101 -36.17 -39.83 -6.54
CA ARG A 101 -36.69 -38.88 -5.56
C ARG A 101 -35.92 -38.89 -4.25
N THR A 102 -35.68 -40.06 -3.65
CA THR A 102 -35.02 -40.15 -2.34
C THR A 102 -33.60 -39.63 -2.43
N ILE A 103 -32.81 -40.08 -3.40
CA ILE A 103 -31.41 -39.69 -3.54
C ILE A 103 -31.30 -38.20 -3.92
N ALA A 104 -32.12 -37.73 -4.87
CA ALA A 104 -32.17 -36.32 -5.25
C ALA A 104 -32.60 -35.42 -4.07
N ARG A 105 -33.55 -35.85 -3.23
CA ARG A 105 -33.96 -35.12 -2.02
C ARG A 105 -32.85 -35.04 -0.98
N THR A 106 -32.16 -36.16 -0.72
CA THR A 106 -31.06 -36.19 0.26
C THR A 106 -29.91 -35.29 -0.18
N LEU A 107 -29.47 -35.40 -1.44
CA LEU A 107 -28.42 -34.55 -1.98
C LEU A 107 -28.84 -33.08 -1.97
N ARG A 108 -30.06 -32.76 -2.43
CA ARG A 108 -30.58 -31.38 -2.40
C ARG A 108 -30.62 -30.80 -0.99
N LYS A 109 -31.08 -31.56 0.02
CA LYS A 109 -31.09 -31.11 1.42
C LYS A 109 -29.68 -30.88 1.97
N ASN A 110 -28.74 -31.76 1.66
CA ASN A 110 -27.34 -31.60 2.04
C ASN A 110 -26.73 -30.33 1.40
N LEU A 111 -26.90 -30.14 0.09
CA LEU A 111 -26.44 -28.95 -0.62
C LEU A 111 -27.09 -27.66 -0.10
N GLN A 112 -28.39 -27.70 0.22
CA GLN A 112 -29.11 -26.55 0.76
C GLN A 112 -28.55 -26.10 2.12
N ARG A 113 -28.25 -27.05 3.03
CA ARG A 113 -27.59 -26.72 4.31
C ARG A 113 -26.22 -26.07 4.11
N VAL A 114 -25.43 -26.57 3.14
CA VAL A 114 -24.13 -25.99 2.82
C VAL A 114 -24.28 -24.60 2.19
N GLN A 115 -25.25 -24.44 1.29
CA GLN A 115 -25.56 -23.17 0.63
C GLN A 115 -25.99 -22.11 1.65
N GLU A 116 -26.83 -22.45 2.64
CA GLU A 116 -27.23 -21.53 3.71
C GLU A 116 -26.02 -20.99 4.50
N GLN A 117 -25.05 -21.87 4.83
CA GLN A 117 -23.82 -21.47 5.53
C GLN A 117 -22.93 -20.55 4.67
N ILE A 118 -22.70 -20.92 3.40
CA ILE A 118 -21.90 -20.11 2.47
C ILE A 118 -22.59 -18.78 2.16
N HIS A 119 -23.92 -18.77 2.02
CA HIS A 119 -24.69 -17.56 1.75
C HIS A 119 -24.65 -16.56 2.91
N ALA A 120 -24.76 -17.05 4.15
CA ALA A 120 -24.61 -16.21 5.33
C ALA A 120 -23.22 -15.57 5.39
N LEU A 121 -22.18 -16.36 5.09
CA LEU A 121 -20.81 -15.86 4.99
C LEU A 121 -20.65 -14.85 3.84
N ARG A 122 -21.18 -15.16 2.65
CA ARG A 122 -21.15 -14.29 1.46
C ARG A 122 -21.72 -12.92 1.76
N LYS A 123 -22.90 -12.85 2.40
CA LYS A 123 -23.50 -11.57 2.81
C LYS A 123 -22.57 -10.74 3.70
N LYS A 124 -21.86 -11.39 4.63
CA LYS A 124 -20.89 -10.70 5.49
C LYS A 124 -19.65 -10.27 4.71
N THR A 125 -19.09 -11.14 3.88
CA THR A 125 -17.89 -10.82 3.08
C THR A 125 -18.17 -9.75 2.05
N ASP A 126 -19.31 -9.77 1.36
CA ASP A 126 -19.73 -8.72 0.41
C ASP A 126 -19.82 -7.35 1.09
N ARG A 127 -20.41 -7.32 2.30
CA ARG A 127 -20.49 -6.11 3.11
C ARG A 127 -19.11 -5.62 3.52
N MET A 128 -18.27 -6.49 4.07
CA MET A 128 -16.90 -6.13 4.49
C MET A 128 -16.01 -5.77 3.31
N GLU A 129 -16.21 -6.36 2.13
CA GLU A 129 -15.50 -5.99 0.90
C GLU A 129 -15.76 -4.53 0.56
N LYS A 130 -17.05 -4.14 0.55
CA LYS A 130 -17.47 -2.79 0.20
C LYS A 130 -17.12 -1.76 1.27
N GLU A 131 -17.39 -2.08 2.53
CA GLU A 131 -17.27 -1.12 3.64
C GLU A 131 -15.82 -1.01 4.17
N VAL A 132 -15.01 -2.07 4.05
CA VAL A 132 -13.70 -2.14 4.72
C VAL A 132 -12.56 -2.49 3.77
N LEU A 133 -12.62 -3.63 3.07
CA LEU A 133 -11.46 -4.14 2.31
C LEU A 133 -11.08 -3.24 1.13
N ARG A 134 -12.06 -2.78 0.33
CA ARG A 134 -11.79 -1.87 -0.79
C ARG A 134 -11.26 -0.51 -0.32
N PRO A 135 -11.90 0.16 0.66
CA PRO A 135 -11.30 1.37 1.26
C PRO A 135 -9.90 1.14 1.83
N ALA A 136 -9.69 0.03 2.57
CA ALA A 136 -8.40 -0.30 3.15
C ALA A 136 -7.32 -0.48 2.08
N LYS A 137 -7.65 -1.10 0.94
CA LYS A 137 -6.72 -1.26 -0.19
C LYS A 137 -6.22 0.09 -0.71
N GLU A 138 -7.12 1.05 -0.94
CA GLU A 138 -6.74 2.38 -1.42
C GLU A 138 -5.97 3.15 -0.33
N ASN A 139 -6.42 3.10 0.92
CA ASN A 139 -5.71 3.72 2.06
C ASN A 139 -4.28 3.17 2.21
N LEU A 140 -4.08 1.85 2.07
CA LEU A 140 -2.76 1.22 2.11
C LEU A 140 -1.88 1.65 0.93
N ARG A 141 -2.46 1.85 -0.25
CA ARG A 141 -1.73 2.37 -1.43
C ARG A 141 -1.30 3.82 -1.21
N GLU A 142 -2.17 4.67 -0.70
CA GLU A 142 -1.85 6.07 -0.35
C GLU A 142 -0.79 6.15 0.74
N LEU A 143 -0.87 5.27 1.75
CA LEU A 143 0.15 5.14 2.80
C LEU A 143 1.49 4.71 2.22
N GLU A 144 1.53 3.72 1.31
CA GLU A 144 2.77 3.29 0.64
C GLU A 144 3.44 4.46 -0.12
N GLN A 145 2.65 5.24 -0.86
CA GLN A 145 3.14 6.43 -1.57
C GLN A 145 3.63 7.51 -0.61
N SER A 146 2.91 7.74 0.48
CA SER A 146 3.29 8.71 1.52
C SER A 146 4.59 8.31 2.21
N ILE A 147 4.78 7.02 2.51
CA ILE A 147 6.02 6.47 3.07
C ILE A 147 7.18 6.68 2.10
N LEU A 148 6.98 6.37 0.81
CA LEU A 148 8.01 6.56 -0.22
C LEU A 148 8.41 8.04 -0.37
N GLY A 149 7.45 8.96 -0.33
CA GLY A 149 7.73 10.40 -0.28
C GLY A 149 8.49 10.80 1.00
N GLY A 150 8.15 10.19 2.14
CA GLY A 150 8.85 10.34 3.41
C GLY A 150 10.31 9.90 3.38
N GLU A 151 10.58 8.74 2.77
CA GLU A 151 11.95 8.22 2.57
C GLU A 151 12.81 9.21 1.77
N ALA A 152 12.27 9.74 0.68
CA ALA A 152 12.96 10.72 -0.15
C ALA A 152 13.24 12.03 0.61
N LYS A 153 12.27 12.50 1.40
CA LYS A 153 12.43 13.68 2.27
C LYS A 153 13.51 13.46 3.33
N LEU A 154 13.50 12.31 4.03
CA LEU A 154 14.53 11.99 5.03
C LEU A 154 15.93 11.89 4.43
N ALA A 155 16.07 11.31 3.24
CA ALA A 155 17.34 11.28 2.53
C ALA A 155 17.85 12.70 2.19
N SER A 156 16.94 13.59 1.78
CA SER A 156 17.26 15.02 1.55
C SER A 156 17.68 15.71 2.85
N TYR A 157 16.89 15.54 3.92
CA TYR A 157 17.20 16.10 5.24
C TYR A 157 18.55 15.65 5.78
N ARG A 158 18.89 14.36 5.63
CA ARG A 158 20.20 13.83 6.02
C ARG A 158 21.34 14.54 5.28
N LYS A 159 21.22 14.73 3.96
CA LYS A 159 22.20 15.49 3.16
C LYS A 159 22.32 16.93 3.65
N THR A 160 21.20 17.59 3.90
CA THR A 160 21.16 18.97 4.41
C THR A 160 21.83 19.08 5.79
N ILE A 161 21.59 18.15 6.71
CA ILE A 161 22.24 18.13 8.03
C ILE A 161 23.75 17.96 7.88
N SER A 162 24.20 17.07 6.99
CA SER A 162 25.64 16.89 6.72
C SER A 162 26.29 18.18 6.19
N VAL A 163 25.57 18.97 5.39
CA VAL A 163 26.01 20.32 4.98
C VAL A 163 26.05 21.26 6.19
N TRP A 164 24.98 21.35 6.98
CA TRP A 164 24.92 22.22 8.17
C TRP A 164 26.04 21.92 9.17
N ARG A 165 26.39 20.65 9.37
CA ARG A 165 27.50 20.24 10.25
C ARG A 165 28.84 20.75 9.73
N ARG A 166 29.11 20.59 8.43
CA ARG A 166 30.35 21.10 7.80
C ARG A 166 30.42 22.62 7.87
N ASP A 167 29.31 23.31 7.63
CA ASP A 167 29.23 24.76 7.73
C ASP A 167 29.47 25.24 9.17
N LEU A 168 28.87 24.56 10.16
CA LEU A 168 29.05 24.86 11.58
C LEU A 168 30.52 24.70 11.99
N GLN A 169 31.16 23.60 11.60
CA GLN A 169 32.58 23.32 11.87
C GLN A 169 33.49 24.37 11.22
N THR A 170 33.22 24.72 9.95
CA THR A 170 33.99 25.74 9.21
C THR A 170 33.82 27.13 9.82
N ASN A 171 32.60 27.51 10.17
CA ASN A 171 32.31 28.80 10.80
C ASN A 171 32.88 28.90 12.21
N ALA A 172 32.85 27.82 12.99
CA ALA A 172 33.49 27.76 14.30
C ALA A 172 35.01 27.96 14.22
N ALA A 173 35.67 27.29 13.26
CA ALA A 173 37.10 27.48 13.04
C ALA A 173 37.44 28.92 12.62
N ARG A 174 36.64 29.53 11.74
CA ARG A 174 36.78 30.94 11.37
C ARG A 174 36.55 31.86 12.56
N ALA A 175 35.49 31.65 13.33
CA ALA A 175 35.14 32.45 14.50
C ALA A 175 36.26 32.45 15.56
N ASN A 176 36.96 31.32 15.71
CA ASN A 176 38.08 31.18 16.64
C ASN A 176 39.32 32.00 16.24
N SER A 177 39.45 32.34 14.96
CA SER A 177 40.54 33.19 14.46
C SER A 177 40.29 34.69 14.65
N ILE A 178 39.08 35.08 15.05
CA ILE A 178 38.66 36.48 15.21
C ILE A 178 38.61 36.80 16.72
N PRO A 179 39.24 37.90 17.18
CA PRO A 179 39.11 38.36 18.56
C PRO A 179 37.63 38.52 18.96
N GLY A 180 37.21 37.86 20.04
CA GLY A 180 35.81 37.84 20.50
C GLY A 180 34.84 37.03 19.61
N GLY A 181 35.26 36.57 18.43
CA GLY A 181 34.44 35.81 17.49
C GLY A 181 33.97 34.48 18.05
N ALA A 182 34.83 33.78 18.80
CA ALA A 182 34.49 32.52 19.47
C ALA A 182 33.30 32.65 20.41
N VAL A 183 33.33 33.63 21.31
CA VAL A 183 32.27 33.88 22.30
C VAL A 183 30.99 34.32 21.61
N ALA A 184 31.09 35.22 20.63
CA ALA A 184 29.93 35.71 19.88
C ALA A 184 29.25 34.60 19.06
N PHE A 185 30.03 33.75 18.39
CA PHE A 185 29.49 32.62 17.64
C PHE A 185 28.83 31.59 18.57
N ASP A 186 29.46 31.25 19.70
CA ASP A 186 28.88 30.32 20.67
C ASP A 186 27.57 30.84 21.30
N ALA A 187 27.45 32.15 21.50
CA ALA A 187 26.20 32.78 21.92
C ALA A 187 25.08 32.63 20.87
N THR A 188 25.39 32.76 19.57
CA THR A 188 24.40 32.50 18.51
C THR A 188 24.02 31.03 18.42
N SER A 189 24.97 30.12 18.64
CA SER A 189 24.71 28.68 18.75
C SER A 189 23.70 28.40 19.87
N ARG A 190 23.86 29.01 21.05
CA ARG A 190 22.91 28.85 22.16
C ARG A 190 21.45 29.17 21.75
N LEU A 191 21.23 30.18 20.91
CA LEU A 191 19.91 30.56 20.41
C LEU A 191 19.34 29.56 19.40
N ALA A 192 20.19 28.88 18.65
CA ALA A 192 19.80 27.89 17.64
C ALA A 192 19.50 26.50 18.23
N ARG A 193 20.05 26.19 19.42
CA ARG A 193 19.94 24.89 20.08
C ARG A 193 18.50 24.37 20.30
N PRO A 194 17.50 25.20 20.68
CA PRO A 194 16.11 24.76 20.80
C PRO A 194 15.54 24.18 19.49
N THR A 195 15.94 24.74 18.35
CA THR A 195 15.49 24.29 17.03
C THR A 195 16.04 22.90 16.71
N VAL A 196 17.32 22.64 17.02
CA VAL A 196 17.94 21.30 16.85
C VAL A 196 17.23 20.26 17.71
N ARG A 197 16.96 20.59 18.98
CA ARG A 197 16.20 19.71 19.88
C ARG A 197 14.80 19.43 19.36
N SER A 198 14.11 20.44 18.80
CA SER A 198 12.79 20.28 18.18
C SER A 198 12.82 19.29 17.00
N ILE A 199 13.84 19.35 16.13
CA ILE A 199 14.04 18.38 15.05
C ILE A 199 14.22 16.96 15.62
N SER A 200 15.09 16.80 16.62
CA SER A 200 15.34 15.50 17.26
C SER A 200 14.08 14.89 17.90
N ASN A 201 13.29 15.71 18.59
CA ASN A 201 12.02 15.27 19.20
C ASN A 201 11.03 14.83 18.12
N THR A 202 10.87 15.63 17.06
CA THR A 202 9.97 15.31 15.95
C THR A 202 10.38 14.00 15.24
N LEU A 203 11.68 13.75 15.04
CA LEU A 203 12.16 12.48 14.48
C LEU A 203 11.84 11.28 15.39
N THR A 204 11.98 11.45 16.71
CA THR A 204 11.67 10.42 17.70
C THR A 204 10.16 10.11 17.71
N GLU A 205 9.31 11.13 17.72
CA GLU A 205 7.85 10.98 17.62
C GLU A 205 7.46 10.27 16.31
N THR A 206 8.08 10.67 15.19
CA THR A 206 7.83 10.07 13.88
C THR A 206 8.19 8.58 13.88
N ARG A 207 9.32 8.21 14.47
CA ARG A 207 9.73 6.82 14.64
C ARG A 207 8.71 6.01 15.45
N GLN A 208 8.22 6.56 16.57
CA GLN A 208 7.18 5.89 17.37
C GLN A 208 5.87 5.73 16.57
N SER A 209 5.54 6.68 15.71
CA SER A 209 4.37 6.59 14.82
C SER A 209 4.55 5.50 13.75
N VAL A 210 5.74 5.37 13.17
CA VAL A 210 6.10 4.26 12.26
C VAL A 210 5.90 2.90 12.94
N ASP A 211 6.38 2.77 14.17
CA ASP A 211 6.26 1.52 14.93
C ASP A 211 4.80 1.19 15.26
N ARG A 212 3.99 2.20 15.61
CA ARG A 212 2.55 2.04 15.82
C ARG A 212 1.83 1.57 14.57
N VAL A 213 2.07 2.19 13.42
CA VAL A 213 1.49 1.75 12.13
C VAL A 213 1.90 0.30 11.83
N GLY A 214 3.18 -0.05 12.01
CA GLY A 214 3.67 -1.43 11.85
C GLY A 214 2.91 -2.43 12.71
N ASN A 215 2.71 -2.13 14.00
CA ASN A 215 1.96 -2.99 14.92
C ASN A 215 0.47 -3.08 14.59
N HIS A 216 -0.12 -2.06 13.97
CA HIS A 216 -1.51 -2.12 13.49
C HIS A 216 -1.62 -2.92 12.18
N LEU A 217 -0.61 -2.88 11.32
CA LEU A 217 -0.55 -3.71 10.11
C LEU A 217 -0.48 -5.19 10.45
N THR A 218 0.25 -5.60 11.49
CA THR A 218 0.32 -7.02 11.88
C THR A 218 -1.04 -7.59 12.30
N LYS A 219 -1.98 -6.76 12.74
CA LYS A 219 -3.35 -7.19 13.07
C LYS A 219 -4.17 -7.59 11.85
N TRP A 220 -3.77 -7.18 10.64
CA TRP A 220 -4.39 -7.64 9.40
C TRP A 220 -4.04 -9.09 9.05
N ASN A 221 -3.00 -9.66 9.66
CA ASN A 221 -2.53 -11.01 9.32
C ASN A 221 -3.58 -12.08 9.60
N ASP A 222 -4.32 -11.98 10.70
CA ASP A 222 -5.28 -13.01 11.09
C ASP A 222 -6.53 -13.03 10.19
N PRO A 223 -7.18 -11.89 9.90
CA PRO A 223 -8.24 -11.83 8.89
C PRO A 223 -7.77 -12.31 7.51
N VAL A 224 -6.58 -11.89 7.05
CA VAL A 224 -6.02 -12.33 5.76
C VAL A 224 -5.80 -13.85 5.75
N ARG A 225 -5.22 -14.43 6.82
CA ARG A 225 -5.04 -15.88 6.95
C ARG A 225 -6.37 -16.63 6.95
N ALA A 226 -7.42 -16.06 7.56
CA ALA A 226 -8.76 -16.65 7.53
C ALA A 226 -9.34 -16.67 6.11
N PHE A 227 -9.15 -15.61 5.32
CA PHE A 227 -9.50 -15.60 3.90
C PHE A 227 -8.71 -16.65 3.10
N MET A 228 -7.40 -16.75 3.30
CA MET A 228 -6.57 -17.76 2.61
C MET A 228 -7.02 -19.20 2.95
N THR A 229 -7.34 -19.45 4.22
CA THR A 229 -7.84 -20.75 4.66
C THR A 229 -9.18 -21.06 4.00
N MET A 230 -10.07 -20.08 3.92
CA MET A 230 -11.36 -20.22 3.24
C MET A 230 -11.19 -20.47 1.74
N ASP A 231 -10.30 -19.75 1.07
CA ASP A 231 -10.02 -19.93 -0.36
C ASP A 231 -9.51 -21.34 -0.68
N GLN A 232 -8.52 -21.83 0.08
CA GLN A 232 -8.03 -23.21 -0.04
C GLN A 232 -9.13 -24.25 0.22
N SER A 233 -9.99 -23.97 1.19
CA SER A 233 -11.13 -24.81 1.54
C SER A 233 -12.18 -24.84 0.43
N LEU A 234 -12.46 -23.69 -0.19
CA LEU A 234 -13.34 -23.58 -1.36
C LEU A 234 -12.79 -24.35 -2.55
N SER A 235 -11.49 -24.24 -2.86
CA SER A 235 -10.88 -25.01 -3.94
C SER A 235 -11.06 -26.53 -3.75
N LYS A 236 -10.90 -27.02 -2.51
CA LYS A 236 -11.16 -28.44 -2.18
C LYS A 236 -12.65 -28.78 -2.27
N PHE A 237 -13.52 -27.86 -1.86
CA PHE A 237 -14.96 -28.01 -1.94
C PHE A 237 -15.46 -28.10 -3.40
N GLU A 238 -14.97 -27.23 -4.29
CA GLU A 238 -15.31 -27.23 -5.71
C GLU A 238 -14.96 -28.57 -6.38
N LYS A 239 -13.81 -29.17 -6.03
CA LYS A 239 -13.43 -30.50 -6.51
C LYS A 239 -14.42 -31.58 -6.08
N LYS A 240 -15.03 -31.45 -4.91
CA LYS A 240 -16.08 -32.36 -4.41
C LYS A 240 -17.46 -32.06 -5.00
N LEU A 241 -17.70 -30.82 -5.40
CA LEU A 241 -18.96 -30.40 -6.03
C LEU A 241 -19.04 -30.85 -7.50
N ALA A 242 -17.92 -30.84 -8.23
CA ALA A 242 -17.89 -31.17 -9.65
C ALA A 242 -18.46 -32.56 -10.01
N PRO A 243 -18.20 -33.65 -9.25
CA PRO A 243 -18.88 -34.93 -9.46
C PRO A 243 -20.40 -34.85 -9.30
N ALA A 244 -20.91 -34.10 -8.32
CA ALA A 244 -22.35 -33.94 -8.12
C ALA A 244 -23.00 -33.22 -9.30
N GLU A 245 -22.36 -32.19 -9.84
CA GLU A 245 -22.84 -31.48 -11.04
C GLU A 245 -22.84 -32.38 -12.27
N LYS A 246 -21.74 -33.10 -12.51
CA LYS A 246 -21.64 -34.07 -13.61
C LYS A 246 -22.74 -35.13 -13.50
N THR A 247 -22.98 -35.63 -12.29
CA THR A 247 -23.98 -36.66 -12.03
C THR A 247 -25.40 -36.10 -12.21
N ALA A 248 -25.69 -34.88 -11.76
CA ALA A 248 -26.97 -34.21 -11.99
C ALA A 248 -27.24 -34.00 -13.49
N ALA A 249 -26.24 -33.60 -14.26
CA ALA A 249 -26.34 -33.47 -15.72
C ALA A 249 -26.51 -34.84 -16.42
N LYS A 250 -25.78 -35.88 -15.99
CA LYS A 250 -25.97 -37.27 -16.47
C LYS A 250 -27.37 -37.77 -16.16
N LEU A 251 -27.91 -37.47 -14.97
CA LEU A 251 -29.25 -37.85 -14.57
C LEU A 251 -30.30 -37.20 -15.48
N GLN A 252 -30.16 -35.89 -15.76
CA GLN A 252 -31.03 -35.18 -16.70
C GLN A 252 -31.04 -35.87 -18.07
N ARG A 253 -29.86 -36.11 -18.63
CA ARG A 253 -29.71 -36.78 -19.94
C ARG A 253 -30.31 -38.17 -19.91
N THR A 254 -30.09 -38.92 -18.83
CA THR A 254 -30.58 -40.29 -18.67
C THR A 254 -32.09 -40.35 -18.59
N LEU A 255 -32.72 -39.50 -17.77
CA LEU A 255 -34.18 -39.44 -17.65
C LEU A 255 -34.84 -39.00 -18.96
N GLY A 256 -34.15 -38.20 -19.79
CA GLY A 256 -34.61 -37.82 -21.13
C GLY A 256 -34.41 -38.88 -22.21
N LYS A 257 -33.67 -39.98 -21.95
CA LYS A 257 -33.49 -41.06 -22.95
C LYS A 257 -34.83 -41.73 -23.26
N LYS A 258 -35.09 -41.96 -24.53
CA LYS A 258 -36.24 -42.73 -25.02
C LYS A 258 -35.88 -44.21 -25.06
N LEU A 259 -36.75 -45.04 -24.50
CA LEU A 259 -36.70 -46.50 -24.61
C LEU A 259 -37.81 -46.95 -25.54
N SER A 260 -37.46 -47.76 -26.52
CA SER A 260 -38.38 -48.27 -27.53
C SER A 260 -38.58 -49.77 -27.35
N ILE A 261 -39.82 -50.23 -27.43
CA ILE A 261 -40.15 -51.66 -27.37
C ILE A 261 -41.20 -52.01 -28.41
N LYS A 262 -41.06 -53.19 -29.01
CA LYS A 262 -42.02 -53.74 -29.95
C LYS A 262 -43.17 -54.37 -29.17
N ILE A 263 -44.41 -54.03 -29.52
CA ILE A 263 -45.58 -54.62 -28.85
C ILE A 263 -45.71 -56.09 -29.31
N PRO A 264 -45.85 -57.07 -28.41
CA PRO A 264 -45.93 -58.48 -28.81
C PRO A 264 -47.13 -58.82 -29.70
N PHE A 265 -48.24 -58.10 -29.56
CA PHE A 265 -49.48 -58.30 -30.33
C PHE A 265 -49.69 -57.27 -31.46
N SER A 266 -48.69 -56.41 -31.72
CA SER A 266 -48.78 -55.35 -32.74
C SER A 266 -47.40 -55.09 -33.34
N LYS A 267 -47.28 -55.02 -34.66
CA LYS A 267 -46.00 -54.70 -35.33
C LYS A 267 -45.48 -53.28 -35.02
N LYS A 268 -46.18 -52.48 -34.21
CA LYS A 268 -45.80 -51.10 -33.85
C LYS A 268 -44.79 -51.07 -32.71
N THR A 269 -43.80 -50.19 -32.85
CA THR A 269 -42.83 -49.85 -31.81
C THR A 269 -43.34 -48.63 -31.05
N VAL A 270 -43.40 -48.71 -29.72
CA VAL A 270 -43.74 -47.56 -28.87
C VAL A 270 -42.49 -47.10 -28.14
N SER A 271 -42.31 -45.78 -28.07
CA SER A 271 -41.16 -45.16 -27.42
C SER A 271 -41.63 -44.27 -26.27
N PHE A 272 -41.08 -44.50 -25.07
CA PHE A 272 -41.33 -43.67 -23.89
C PHE A 272 -40.01 -43.20 -23.32
N SER A 273 -39.96 -41.97 -22.82
CA SER A 273 -38.81 -41.54 -22.03
C SER A 273 -38.75 -42.29 -20.70
N ILE A 274 -37.54 -42.47 -20.17
CA ILE A 274 -37.34 -43.04 -18.83
C ILE A 274 -38.15 -42.25 -17.79
N ARG A 275 -38.24 -40.93 -17.94
CA ARG A 275 -39.08 -40.08 -17.09
C ARG A 275 -40.56 -40.44 -17.16
N GLU A 276 -41.13 -40.60 -18.37
CA GLU A 276 -42.54 -40.95 -18.55
C GLU A 276 -42.87 -42.33 -17.98
N ILE A 277 -41.98 -43.32 -18.19
CA ILE A 277 -42.11 -44.67 -17.63
C ILE A 277 -42.20 -44.60 -16.10
N LEU A 278 -41.39 -43.76 -15.47
CA LEU A 278 -41.33 -43.64 -14.02
C LEU A 278 -42.40 -42.72 -13.40
N GLU A 279 -42.84 -41.67 -14.09
CA GLU A 279 -43.83 -40.72 -13.56
C GLU A 279 -45.28 -41.15 -13.81
N LYS A 280 -45.57 -41.85 -14.93
CA LYS A 280 -46.93 -42.22 -15.33
C LYS A 280 -46.99 -43.67 -15.85
N PRO A 281 -46.75 -44.68 -15.00
CA PRO A 281 -46.73 -46.08 -15.42
C PRO A 281 -48.07 -46.53 -16.04
N GLY A 282 -49.21 -45.96 -15.62
CA GLY A 282 -50.52 -46.27 -16.19
C GLY A 282 -50.77 -45.77 -17.62
N LYS A 283 -49.93 -44.88 -18.17
CA LYS A 283 -49.96 -44.49 -19.60
C LYS A 283 -49.14 -45.40 -20.49
N VAL A 284 -48.34 -46.29 -19.89
CA VAL A 284 -47.54 -47.29 -20.59
C VAL A 284 -48.34 -48.59 -20.59
N LEU A 285 -48.51 -49.21 -21.76
CA LEU A 285 -49.25 -50.47 -21.92
C LEU A 285 -48.72 -51.52 -20.91
N GLY A 286 -49.59 -52.03 -20.03
CA GLY A 286 -49.19 -52.87 -18.88
C GLY A 286 -48.35 -54.11 -19.25
N VAL A 287 -48.51 -54.65 -20.46
CA VAL A 287 -47.74 -55.79 -20.99
C VAL A 287 -46.27 -55.44 -21.26
N VAL A 288 -45.96 -54.19 -21.61
CA VAL A 288 -44.61 -53.71 -21.93
C VAL A 288 -43.97 -52.86 -20.82
N LEU A 289 -44.71 -52.55 -19.75
CA LEU A 289 -44.23 -51.77 -18.61
C LEU A 289 -43.07 -52.47 -17.87
N LYS A 290 -43.23 -53.73 -17.45
CA LYS A 290 -42.18 -54.45 -16.68
C LYS A 290 -40.83 -54.53 -17.42
N PRO A 291 -40.76 -54.89 -18.72
CA PRO A 291 -39.52 -54.85 -19.48
C PRO A 291 -38.91 -53.45 -19.59
N LEU A 292 -39.73 -52.42 -19.84
CA LEU A 292 -39.28 -51.03 -19.92
C LEU A 292 -38.76 -50.50 -18.58
N GLU A 293 -39.40 -50.85 -17.46
CA GLU A 293 -38.95 -50.52 -16.12
C GLU A 293 -37.59 -51.17 -15.80
N LYS A 294 -37.39 -52.43 -16.18
CA LYS A 294 -36.10 -53.13 -15.98
C LYS A 294 -34.98 -52.49 -16.79
N LEU A 295 -35.27 -52.06 -18.03
CA LEU A 295 -34.31 -51.32 -18.85
C LEU A 295 -34.02 -49.94 -18.28
N ALA A 296 -35.04 -49.21 -17.86
CA ALA A 296 -34.90 -47.92 -17.17
C ALA A 296 -34.02 -48.05 -15.92
N ASP A 297 -34.23 -49.10 -15.11
CA ASP A 297 -33.43 -49.37 -13.90
C ASP A 297 -31.98 -49.67 -14.22
N LYS A 298 -31.72 -50.50 -15.23
CA LYS A 298 -30.36 -50.83 -15.67
C LYS A 298 -29.60 -49.58 -16.10
N VAL A 299 -30.27 -48.64 -16.76
CA VAL A 299 -29.66 -47.39 -17.23
C VAL A 299 -29.52 -46.37 -16.08
N LEU A 300 -30.43 -46.35 -15.11
CA LEU A 300 -30.40 -45.42 -13.97
C LEU A 300 -29.43 -45.84 -12.87
N GLN A 301 -29.25 -47.14 -12.61
CA GLN A 301 -28.43 -47.65 -11.51
C GLN A 301 -27.02 -47.05 -11.41
N PRO A 302 -26.23 -46.93 -12.50
CA PRO A 302 -24.90 -46.33 -12.44
C PRO A 302 -24.94 -44.88 -11.93
N VAL A 303 -25.90 -44.10 -12.43
CA VAL A 303 -26.09 -42.69 -12.04
C VAL A 303 -26.54 -42.59 -10.59
N LEU A 304 -27.43 -43.47 -10.12
CA LEU A 304 -27.92 -43.47 -8.74
C LEU A 304 -26.83 -43.84 -7.73
N LYS A 305 -25.88 -44.71 -8.10
CA LYS A 305 -24.70 -45.02 -7.26
C LYS A 305 -23.78 -43.81 -7.14
N GLU A 306 -23.50 -43.11 -8.25
CA GLU A 306 -22.69 -41.89 -8.27
C GLU A 306 -23.34 -40.72 -7.51
N LEU A 307 -24.67 -40.68 -7.37
CA LEU A 307 -25.42 -39.58 -6.77
C LEU A 307 -25.49 -39.65 -5.23
N LYS A 308 -25.05 -40.76 -4.61
CA LYS A 308 -24.92 -40.91 -3.14
C LYS A 308 -23.68 -40.17 -2.63
N LEU A 309 -23.63 -38.87 -2.87
CA LEU A 309 -22.55 -37.99 -2.41
C LEU A 309 -23.00 -37.24 -1.18
N GLU A 310 -22.18 -37.27 -0.14
CA GLU A 310 -22.31 -36.38 1.00
C GLU A 310 -21.29 -35.25 0.85
N ILE A 311 -21.78 -34.05 0.60
CA ILE A 311 -20.93 -32.87 0.46
C ILE A 311 -20.92 -32.14 1.80
N LYS A 312 -19.74 -32.08 2.43
CA LYS A 312 -19.54 -31.30 3.65
C LYS A 312 -19.25 -29.85 3.29
N ALA A 313 -19.69 -28.93 4.14
CA ALA A 313 -19.36 -27.52 4.00
C ALA A 313 -17.84 -27.28 4.02
N PRO A 314 -17.34 -26.25 3.32
CA PRO A 314 -15.96 -25.85 3.42
C PRO A 314 -15.60 -25.52 4.89
N SER A 315 -14.46 -26.02 5.35
CA SER A 315 -13.87 -25.60 6.63
C SER A 315 -13.47 -24.13 6.61
N GLY A 316 -13.44 -23.48 7.77
CA GLY A 316 -12.99 -22.09 7.91
C GLY A 316 -14.08 -21.03 7.83
N THR A 317 -15.33 -21.40 7.52
CA THR A 317 -16.48 -20.47 7.49
C THR A 317 -16.72 -19.77 8.81
N ALA A 318 -16.68 -20.50 9.93
CA ALA A 318 -16.85 -19.96 11.27
C ALA A 318 -15.68 -19.04 11.66
N ASN A 319 -14.44 -19.45 11.37
CA ASN A 319 -13.25 -18.66 11.66
C ASN A 319 -13.27 -17.33 10.88
N LEU A 320 -13.49 -17.40 9.56
CA LEU A 320 -13.61 -16.20 8.74
C LEU A 320 -14.75 -15.32 9.24
N SER A 321 -15.93 -15.88 9.54
CA SER A 321 -17.03 -15.07 10.09
C SER A 321 -16.69 -14.39 11.42
N SER A 322 -15.81 -14.94 12.24
CA SER A 322 -15.34 -14.32 13.49
C SER A 322 -14.40 -13.15 13.18
N GLU A 323 -13.40 -13.39 12.33
CA GLU A 323 -12.40 -12.39 11.93
C GLU A 323 -13.01 -11.20 11.19
N LEU A 324 -14.05 -11.42 10.38
CA LEU A 324 -14.77 -10.35 9.68
C LEU A 324 -15.34 -9.29 10.65
N ASN A 325 -15.67 -9.66 11.89
CA ASN A 325 -16.19 -8.70 12.88
C ASN A 325 -15.11 -7.75 13.40
N GLN A 326 -13.82 -8.13 13.29
CA GLN A 326 -12.70 -7.33 13.76
C GLN A 326 -12.18 -6.36 12.68
N LEU A 327 -12.44 -6.66 11.40
CA LEU A 327 -11.95 -5.86 10.28
C LEU A 327 -12.25 -4.35 10.38
N PRO A 328 -13.46 -3.90 10.74
CA PRO A 328 -13.75 -2.46 10.83
C PRO A 328 -12.90 -1.75 11.90
N SER A 329 -12.68 -2.37 13.06
CA SER A 329 -11.91 -1.75 14.14
C SER A 329 -10.40 -1.74 13.85
N ILE A 330 -9.90 -2.79 13.18
CA ILE A 330 -8.54 -2.86 12.69
C ILE A 330 -8.28 -1.77 11.64
N GLU A 331 -9.16 -1.64 10.63
CA GLU A 331 -9.04 -0.62 9.59
C GLU A 331 -9.07 0.79 10.17
N ALA A 332 -10.06 1.10 11.01
CA ALA A 332 -10.19 2.42 11.61
C ALA A 332 -8.98 2.80 12.48
N SER A 333 -8.37 1.82 13.16
CA SER A 333 -7.17 2.06 13.97
C SER A 333 -5.95 2.30 13.10
N LEU A 334 -5.76 1.47 12.05
CA LEU A 334 -4.69 1.66 11.09
C LEU A 334 -4.80 3.01 10.38
N ARG A 335 -6.00 3.39 9.94
CA ARG A 335 -6.24 4.66 9.25
C ARG A 335 -5.88 5.87 10.11
N ARG A 336 -6.26 5.85 11.40
CA ARG A 336 -5.90 6.93 12.35
C ARG A 336 -4.39 7.08 12.50
N GLU A 337 -3.68 5.98 12.73
CA GLU A 337 -2.22 6.01 12.90
C GLU A 337 -1.50 6.36 11.58
N ALA A 338 -2.00 5.88 10.44
CA ALA A 338 -1.48 6.22 9.11
C ALA A 338 -1.58 7.73 8.82
N ASN A 339 -2.75 8.33 9.10
CA ASN A 339 -2.94 9.77 8.97
C ASN A 339 -2.00 10.56 9.90
N HIS A 340 -1.85 10.10 11.14
CA HIS A 340 -0.93 10.71 12.10
C HIS A 340 0.53 10.63 11.62
N LEU A 341 0.97 9.48 11.11
CA LEU A 341 2.30 9.31 10.51
C LEU A 341 2.51 10.26 9.32
N GLN A 342 1.54 10.34 8.41
CA GLN A 342 1.61 11.23 7.24
C GLN A 342 1.78 12.70 7.66
N GLN A 343 1.02 13.15 8.67
CA GLN A 343 1.12 14.50 9.21
C GLN A 343 2.50 14.78 9.83
N GLN A 344 3.05 13.83 10.59
CA GLN A 344 4.37 13.97 11.23
C GLN A 344 5.51 14.03 10.19
N VAL A 345 5.52 13.09 9.24
CA VAL A 345 6.56 13.00 8.21
C VAL A 345 6.50 14.19 7.25
N THR A 346 5.30 14.62 6.86
CA THR A 346 5.14 15.59 5.77
C THR A 346 5.15 17.04 6.26
N MET A 347 4.48 17.34 7.39
CA MET A 347 4.30 18.72 7.84
C MET A 347 5.26 19.08 8.98
N ARG A 348 5.27 18.30 10.06
CA ARG A 348 6.03 18.68 11.27
C ARG A 348 7.53 18.65 11.05
N LEU A 349 8.06 17.59 10.43
CA LEU A 349 9.48 17.55 10.07
C LEU A 349 9.83 18.69 9.11
N GLN A 350 9.02 18.93 8.09
CA GLN A 350 9.28 20.01 7.15
C GLN A 350 9.33 21.39 7.83
N GLN A 351 8.40 21.68 8.74
CA GLN A 351 8.39 22.92 9.54
C GLN A 351 9.63 23.02 10.44
N ALA A 352 10.01 21.95 11.13
CA ALA A 352 11.18 21.95 12.01
C ALA A 352 12.49 22.23 11.23
N PHE A 353 12.65 21.64 10.04
CA PHE A 353 13.79 21.89 9.16
C PHE A 353 13.78 23.30 8.55
N GLN A 354 12.61 23.83 8.17
CA GLN A 354 12.50 25.21 7.69
C GLN A 354 12.82 26.24 8.78
N ASN A 355 12.44 25.97 10.03
CA ASN A 355 12.79 26.82 11.16
C ASN A 355 14.30 26.87 11.40
N TRP A 356 15.01 25.74 11.22
CA TRP A 356 16.47 25.74 11.32
C TRP A 356 17.14 26.65 10.28
N ASN A 357 16.69 26.62 9.02
CA ASN A 357 17.22 27.50 7.98
C ASN A 357 17.11 29.00 8.32
N ARG A 358 16.20 29.38 9.23
CA ARG A 358 16.04 30.77 9.68
C ARG A 358 16.93 31.15 10.87
N VAL A 359 17.32 30.18 11.70
CA VAL A 359 18.00 30.40 12.98
C VAL A 359 19.42 29.80 12.98
N GLN A 360 19.98 29.51 11.80
CA GLN A 360 21.30 28.92 11.69
C GLN A 360 22.37 29.83 12.33
N PRO A 361 23.29 29.30 13.16
CA PRO A 361 24.37 30.08 13.75
C PRO A 361 25.22 30.76 12.68
N GLY A 362 25.47 32.05 12.86
CA GLY A 362 26.22 32.87 11.93
C GLY A 362 27.09 33.87 12.68
N LEU A 363 28.23 34.23 12.11
CA LEU A 363 29.04 35.32 12.66
C LEU A 363 28.24 36.62 12.61
N PRO A 364 28.15 37.37 13.72
CA PRO A 364 27.51 38.68 13.71
C PRO A 364 28.13 39.60 12.66
N ARG A 365 27.29 40.32 11.91
CA ARG A 365 27.75 41.17 10.79
C ARG A 365 28.84 42.18 11.18
N HIS A 366 28.79 42.69 12.42
CA HIS A 366 29.77 43.64 12.97
C HIS A 366 31.18 43.06 13.16
N LEU A 367 31.32 41.74 13.25
CA LEU A 367 32.63 41.06 13.32
C LEU A 367 33.18 40.68 11.94
N THR A 368 32.35 40.80 10.89
CA THR A 368 32.69 40.46 9.51
C THR A 368 32.79 41.67 8.57
N SER A 369 32.35 42.85 9.03
CA SER A 369 32.50 44.09 8.26
C SER A 369 33.99 44.48 8.22
N LYS A 370 34.62 44.30 7.06
CA LYS A 370 35.89 44.97 6.74
C LYS A 370 35.74 46.46 7.03
N THR A 371 36.66 47.00 7.81
CA THR A 371 36.87 48.43 8.03
C THR A 371 36.80 49.16 6.70
N GLN A 372 35.80 50.03 6.54
CA GLN A 372 35.69 50.89 5.37
C GLN A 372 36.96 51.77 5.36
N PRO A 373 37.79 51.79 4.30
CA PRO A 373 38.97 52.63 4.29
C PRO A 373 38.53 54.09 4.45
N PRO A 374 39.25 54.91 5.25
CA PRO A 374 38.86 56.29 5.47
C PRO A 374 38.78 56.99 4.11
N LYS A 375 37.63 57.62 3.83
CA LYS A 375 37.46 58.47 2.65
C LYS A 375 38.55 59.55 2.71
N ARG A 376 39.53 59.47 1.81
CA ARG A 376 40.46 60.58 1.57
C ARG A 376 39.62 61.79 1.11
N PRO A 377 39.86 63.00 1.63
CA PRO A 377 39.17 64.18 1.15
C PRO A 377 39.56 64.42 -0.32
N VAL A 378 38.56 64.46 -1.18
CA VAL A 378 38.72 64.83 -2.60
C VAL A 378 38.97 66.33 -2.64
N VAL A 379 40.18 66.72 -3.07
CA VAL A 379 40.48 68.11 -3.45
C VAL A 379 39.63 68.45 -4.68
N GLN A 380 38.85 69.51 -4.57
CA GLN A 380 37.90 69.95 -5.56
C GLN A 380 38.62 70.84 -6.60
N GLU A 381 38.98 70.28 -7.75
CA GLU A 381 39.40 71.09 -8.91
C GLU A 381 38.17 71.72 -9.57
N ARG A 382 38.20 73.05 -9.74
CA ARG A 382 37.17 73.82 -10.46
C ARG A 382 37.28 73.57 -11.98
N PRO A 383 36.16 73.37 -12.70
CA PRO A 383 36.15 73.50 -14.16
C PRO A 383 35.96 74.95 -14.60
N ALA A 384 36.71 75.36 -15.62
CA ALA A 384 36.58 76.64 -16.31
C ALA A 384 35.37 76.69 -17.28
N GLN A 385 35.02 77.91 -17.65
CA GLN A 385 33.78 78.38 -18.28
C GLN A 385 33.62 78.09 -19.80
N ASN A 386 32.40 77.69 -20.19
CA ASN A 386 31.52 78.18 -21.29
C ASN A 386 31.86 77.89 -22.80
N PRO A 387 30.95 78.16 -23.78
CA PRO A 387 29.85 77.29 -24.32
C PRO A 387 29.84 77.39 -25.91
N PRO A 388 28.73 77.44 -26.72
CA PRO A 388 27.32 77.02 -26.64
C PRO A 388 26.79 76.22 -27.88
N GLY A 389 25.56 75.68 -27.82
CA GLY A 389 24.81 75.31 -29.05
C GLY A 389 23.60 74.36 -28.90
N SER A 390 22.40 74.95 -28.97
CA SER A 390 21.16 74.41 -29.60
C SER A 390 20.32 73.30 -28.91
N ARG A 391 19.14 73.72 -28.42
CA ARG A 391 17.90 72.94 -28.11
C ARG A 391 17.11 72.60 -29.42
N PRO A 392 15.89 71.96 -29.44
CA PRO A 392 15.00 71.43 -28.36
C PRO A 392 14.31 70.05 -28.62
N GLY A 393 13.55 69.58 -27.62
CA GLY A 393 12.37 68.69 -27.77
C GLY A 393 12.51 67.35 -27.02
N LEU A 394 11.51 66.77 -26.35
CA LEU A 394 10.09 67.07 -26.16
C LEU A 394 9.61 66.23 -24.95
N VAL A 395 8.64 66.78 -24.21
CA VAL A 395 7.99 66.20 -23.03
C VAL A 395 7.10 65.00 -23.40
N ARG A 396 7.11 63.92 -22.60
CA ARG A 396 5.87 63.18 -22.27
C ARG A 396 5.99 62.34 -20.99
N GLU A 397 4.97 62.49 -20.17
CA GLU A 397 4.72 61.85 -18.88
C GLU A 397 4.05 60.46 -19.00
N LEU A 398 4.36 59.60 -18.01
CA LEU A 398 3.56 58.51 -17.38
C LEU A 398 3.27 57.22 -18.18
N PRO A 399 2.87 56.11 -17.52
CA PRO A 399 3.35 55.52 -16.26
C PRO A 399 3.58 53.98 -16.36
N ALA A 400 3.91 53.38 -15.22
CA ALA A 400 4.24 51.98 -14.96
C ALA A 400 3.28 50.91 -15.52
N MET A 401 3.87 49.83 -16.04
CA MET A 401 3.37 48.46 -15.91
C MET A 401 4.57 47.53 -15.70
N PHE A 402 4.73 47.01 -14.48
CA PHE A 402 5.62 45.88 -14.22
C PHE A 402 4.92 44.59 -14.66
N LEU A 403 5.51 43.90 -15.63
CA LEU A 403 5.26 42.49 -15.90
C LEU A 403 6.24 41.63 -15.11
N GLN A 404 5.70 40.50 -14.68
CA GLN A 404 6.31 39.40 -13.94
C GLN A 404 7.53 38.80 -14.66
N PHE A 405 8.42 38.21 -13.88
CA PHE A 405 8.83 36.82 -14.04
C PHE A 405 8.90 36.12 -12.68
#